data_AF-A0A9Q0I0B9-F1
#
_entry.id   AF-A0A9Q0I0B9-F1
#
_cell.length_a   1.000
_cell.length_b   1.000
_cell.length_c   1.000
_cell.angle_alpha   90.00
_cell.angle_beta   90.00
_cell.angle_gamma   90.00
#
_symmetry.space_group_name_H-M   'P 1'
#
loop_
_entity.id
_entity.type
_entity.pdbx_description
1 polymer ?
#
loop_
_entity_poly.entity_id
_entity_poly.type
_entity_poly.pdbx_seq_one_letter_code
_entity_poly.pdbx_strand_id
1 'polypeptide(L)'
;MRTAVKVPTMQVRVRPVEVFAQSRGTLCAGEAAQEALCVPDTACPLQTGCRDRFRCTSGQCIGLSLVCNGDQDCEDGLDERDCKGVNRSVCDTDRTPPNSDLTGRG
;
A
#
# COMPACT_ATOMS: atom_id res chain seq x y z
N MET A 1 -2.95 28.52 0.20
CA MET A 1 -4.22 27.87 -0.26
C MET A 1 -3.80 26.67 -1.09
N ARG A 2 -4.00 25.43 -0.60
CA ARG A 2 -3.60 24.22 -1.36
C ARG A 2 -4.68 23.95 -2.40
N THR A 3 -4.35 24.10 -3.67
CA THR A 3 -5.24 23.77 -4.80
C THR A 3 -5.55 22.27 -4.76
N ALA A 4 -6.83 21.91 -4.77
CA ALA A 4 -7.26 20.52 -4.86
C ALA A 4 -6.93 20.01 -6.28
N VAL A 5 -5.97 19.09 -6.40
CA VAL A 5 -5.68 18.42 -7.66
C VAL A 5 -6.75 17.35 -7.86
N LYS A 6 -7.61 17.51 -8.87
CA LYS A 6 -8.52 16.44 -9.31
C LYS A 6 -7.69 15.37 -10.02
N VAL A 7 -7.33 14.33 -9.28
CA VAL A 7 -6.61 13.19 -9.84
C VAL A 7 -7.64 12.23 -10.45
N PRO A 8 -7.48 11.78 -11.71
CA PRO A 8 -8.33 10.74 -12.27
C PRO A 8 -8.21 9.46 -11.43
N THR A 9 -9.35 8.91 -11.01
CA THR A 9 -9.42 7.65 -10.25
C THR A 9 -10.11 6.58 -11.08
N MET A 10 -9.93 5.31 -10.70
CA MET A 10 -10.65 4.19 -11.32
C MET A 10 -11.90 3.89 -10.52
N GLN A 11 -13.04 3.85 -11.20
CA GLN A 11 -14.28 3.31 -10.66
C GLN A 11 -14.38 1.84 -11.04
N VAL A 12 -14.66 1.00 -10.04
CA VAL A 12 -14.88 -0.43 -10.24
C VAL A 12 -16.36 -0.73 -10.06
N ARG A 13 -16.98 -1.33 -11.07
CA ARG A 13 -18.34 -1.88 -10.99
C ARG A 13 -18.25 -3.39 -10.89
N VAL A 14 -18.89 -3.95 -9.87
CA VAL A 14 -18.94 -5.39 -9.67
C VAL A 14 -20.31 -5.94 -10.01
N ARG A 15 -20.36 -7.13 -10.61
CA ARG A 15 -21.60 -7.88 -10.80
C ARG A 15 -21.52 -9.21 -10.05
N PRO A 16 -22.52 -9.58 -9.26
CA PRO A 16 -22.56 -10.90 -8.63
C PRO A 16 -22.87 -11.97 -9.69
N VAL A 17 -22.38 -13.18 -9.45
CA VAL A 17 -22.87 -14.37 -10.15
C VAL A 17 -24.13 -14.82 -9.43
N GLU A 18 -25.29 -14.71 -10.08
CA GLU A 18 -26.55 -15.12 -9.46
C GLU A 18 -26.69 -16.64 -9.39
N VAL A 19 -26.22 -17.34 -10.42
CA VAL A 19 -26.26 -18.80 -10.50
C VAL A 19 -24.95 -19.32 -11.07
N PHE A 20 -24.30 -20.20 -10.32
CA PHE A 20 -23.07 -20.86 -10.77
C PHE A 20 -23.39 -21.99 -11.75
N ALA A 21 -22.55 -22.14 -12.77
CA ALA A 21 -22.63 -23.28 -13.67
C ALA A 21 -22.47 -24.59 -12.88
N GLN A 22 -23.40 -25.52 -13.06
CA GLN A 22 -23.35 -26.85 -12.49
C GLN A 22 -22.98 -27.86 -13.57
N SER A 23 -22.42 -29.02 -13.18
CA SER A 23 -22.13 -30.15 -14.08
C SER A 23 -21.56 -29.72 -15.45
N ARG A 24 -22.30 -29.94 -16.55
CA ARG A 24 -21.92 -29.58 -17.93
C ARG A 24 -22.50 -28.25 -18.41
N GLY A 25 -22.89 -27.39 -17.48
CA GLY A 25 -23.36 -26.03 -17.78
C GLY A 25 -22.24 -25.16 -18.37
N THR A 26 -22.63 -24.14 -19.12
CA THR A 26 -21.69 -23.20 -19.72
C THR A 26 -21.22 -22.18 -18.68
N LEU A 27 -19.91 -21.91 -18.66
CA LEU A 27 -19.33 -20.86 -17.82
C LEU A 27 -19.85 -19.48 -18.28
N CYS A 28 -20.05 -18.58 -17.32
CA CYS A 28 -20.41 -17.20 -17.64
C CYS A 28 -19.25 -16.52 -18.40
N ALA A 29 -19.59 -15.77 -19.46
CA ALA A 29 -18.62 -14.99 -20.20
C ALA A 29 -18.46 -13.57 -19.60
N GLY A 30 -17.22 -13.09 -19.59
CA GLY A 30 -16.83 -11.76 -19.10
C GLY A 30 -16.46 -11.71 -17.62
N GLU A 31 -15.75 -10.66 -17.22
CA GLU A 31 -15.20 -10.50 -15.87
C GLU A 31 -16.28 -10.11 -14.84
N ALA A 32 -15.99 -10.34 -13.56
CA ALA A 32 -16.89 -9.99 -12.46
C ALA A 32 -16.79 -8.49 -12.08
N ALA A 33 -15.69 -7.85 -12.44
CA ALA A 33 -15.43 -6.44 -12.21
C ALA A 33 -15.13 -5.75 -13.54
N GLN A 34 -15.63 -4.53 -13.70
CA GLN A 34 -15.29 -3.65 -14.82
C GLN A 34 -14.73 -2.35 -14.27
N GLU A 35 -13.55 -1.97 -14.75
CA GLU A 35 -12.92 -0.71 -14.42
C GLU A 35 -13.28 0.35 -15.46
N ALA A 36 -13.54 1.58 -15.00
CA ALA A 36 -13.82 2.73 -15.84
C ALA A 36 -13.19 4.00 -15.25
N LEU A 37 -12.86 4.95 -16.12
CA LEU A 37 -12.31 6.23 -15.72
C LEU A 37 -13.35 7.07 -14.97
N CYS A 38 -12.94 7.64 -13.84
CA CYS A 38 -13.74 8.55 -13.04
C CYS A 38 -12.93 9.79 -12.66
N VAL A 39 -13.57 10.96 -12.70
CA VAL A 39 -13.02 12.18 -12.10
C VAL A 39 -13.88 12.51 -10.88
N PRO A 40 -13.35 12.36 -9.66
CA PRO A 40 -14.14 12.61 -8.45
C PRO A 40 -14.40 14.10 -8.26
N ASP A 41 -15.60 14.43 -7.74
CA ASP A 41 -15.95 15.80 -7.36
C ASP A 41 -15.36 16.22 -6.01
N THR A 42 -15.06 15.23 -5.16
CA THR A 42 -14.42 15.42 -3.85
C THR A 42 -12.96 14.99 -3.89
N ALA A 43 -12.07 15.80 -3.31
CA ALA A 43 -10.67 15.42 -3.12
C ALA A 43 -10.55 14.26 -2.13
N CYS A 44 -9.52 13.41 -2.31
CA CYS A 44 -9.19 12.40 -1.32
C CYS A 44 -8.91 13.08 0.03
N PRO A 45 -9.41 12.53 1.16
CA PRO A 45 -9.10 13.07 2.47
C PRO A 45 -7.57 13.07 2.61
N LEU A 46 -6.98 14.26 2.70
CA LEU A 46 -5.56 14.40 2.98
C LEU A 46 -5.32 13.70 4.31
N GLN A 47 -4.63 12.56 4.25
CA GLN A 47 -4.45 11.66 5.38
C GLN A 47 -3.59 12.34 6.46
N THR A 48 -4.22 13.13 7.32
CA THR A 48 -3.64 13.64 8.57
C THR A 48 -3.62 12.50 9.58
N GLY A 49 -2.73 11.52 9.36
CA GLY A 49 -2.91 10.17 9.90
C GLY A 49 -1.83 9.60 10.81
N CYS A 50 -0.74 10.30 11.10
CA CYS A 50 0.35 9.72 11.90
C CYS A 50 0.52 10.29 13.32
N ARG A 51 -0.22 11.35 13.72
CA ARG A 51 -0.08 11.94 15.07
C ARG A 51 1.41 12.27 15.34
N ASP A 52 2.03 11.67 16.35
CA ASP A 52 3.43 11.85 16.75
C ASP A 52 4.37 10.80 16.11
N ARG A 53 3.95 10.13 15.03
CA ARG A 53 4.73 9.12 14.28
C ARG A 53 5.24 9.68 12.96
N PHE A 54 6.32 9.10 12.44
CA PHE A 54 6.85 9.42 11.12
C PHE A 54 5.99 8.78 10.03
N ARG A 55 5.80 9.48 8.91
CA ARG A 55 4.93 9.03 7.81
C ARG A 55 5.76 8.74 6.56
N CYS A 56 5.74 7.48 6.10
CA CYS A 56 6.32 7.06 4.83
C CYS A 56 5.50 7.58 3.64
N THR A 57 6.06 7.60 2.42
CA THR A 57 5.29 8.03 1.24
C THR A 57 4.15 7.06 0.90
N SER A 58 4.30 5.77 1.24
CA SER A 58 3.25 4.75 1.13
C SER A 58 2.03 5.04 2.02
N GLY A 59 2.18 5.91 3.02
CA GLY A 59 1.15 6.21 4.01
C GLY A 59 1.28 5.41 5.32
N GLN A 60 2.26 4.49 5.40
CA GLN A 60 2.62 3.79 6.65
C GLN A 60 3.10 4.80 7.71
N CYS A 61 2.72 4.55 8.97
CA CYS A 61 3.19 5.33 10.11
C CYS A 61 4.13 4.49 10.97
N ILE A 62 5.38 4.92 11.10
CA ILE A 62 6.40 4.24 11.91
C ILE A 62 6.75 5.07 13.15
N GLY A 63 7.29 4.43 14.19
CA GLY A 63 7.75 5.14 15.38
C GLY A 63 8.89 6.11 15.05
N LEU A 64 8.98 7.24 15.75
CA LEU A 64 10.10 8.18 15.57
C LEU A 64 11.46 7.55 15.90
N SER A 65 11.49 6.52 16.73
CA SER A 65 12.68 5.74 17.06
C SER A 65 13.21 4.88 15.91
N LEU A 66 12.39 4.67 14.88
CA LEU A 66 12.72 3.88 13.69
C LEU A 66 13.27 4.76 12.56
N VAL A 67 13.25 6.08 12.72
CA VAL A 67 13.84 6.99 11.73
C VAL A 67 15.35 7.08 11.95
N CYS A 68 16.13 6.91 10.89
CA CYS A 68 17.59 6.91 10.94
C CYS A 68 18.15 5.86 11.90
N ASN A 69 17.52 4.69 11.97
CA ASN A 69 17.97 3.57 12.80
C ASN A 69 18.92 2.62 12.06
N GLY A 70 19.08 2.80 10.74
CA GLY A 70 19.91 1.98 9.86
C GLY A 70 19.18 0.79 9.22
N ASP A 71 17.90 0.57 9.54
CA ASP A 71 17.05 -0.46 8.97
C ASP A 71 15.96 0.18 8.09
N GLN A 72 15.49 -0.55 7.08
CA GLN A 72 14.45 -0.06 6.19
C GLN A 72 13.06 -0.39 6.75
N ASP A 73 12.49 0.51 7.55
CA ASP A 73 11.15 0.35 8.13
C ASP A 73 10.04 0.88 7.21
N CYS A 74 10.33 1.87 6.36
CA CYS A 74 9.44 2.26 5.28
C CYS A 74 9.64 1.39 4.03
N GLU A 75 8.55 1.01 3.34
CA GLU A 75 8.64 0.29 2.06
C GLU A 75 9.48 1.02 1.00
N ASP A 76 9.49 2.35 1.04
CA ASP A 76 10.31 3.20 0.17
C ASP A 76 11.65 3.62 0.78
N GLY A 77 11.94 3.24 2.02
CA GLY A 77 13.15 3.60 2.76
C GLY A 77 13.29 5.08 3.07
N LEU A 78 12.17 5.83 3.09
CA LEU A 78 12.17 7.28 3.34
C LEU A 78 12.78 7.67 4.69
N ASP A 79 12.60 6.81 5.67
CA ASP A 79 13.10 6.87 7.04
C ASP A 79 14.64 6.93 7.13
N GLU A 80 15.36 6.46 6.11
CA GLU A 80 16.83 6.39 6.10
C GLU A 80 17.51 7.35 5.09
N ARG A 81 16.74 8.13 4.31
CA ARG A 81 17.30 8.94 3.19
C ARG A 81 18.01 10.23 3.60
N ASP A 82 17.67 10.84 4.73
CA ASP A 82 18.12 12.19 5.12
C ASP A 82 18.78 12.23 6.51
N CYS A 83 19.54 11.17 6.82
CA CYS A 83 20.19 10.99 8.12
C CYS A 83 21.55 11.69 8.17
N LYS A 84 21.64 12.81 8.91
CA LYS A 84 22.91 13.53 9.10
C LYS A 84 23.83 12.79 10.09
N GLY A 85 24.66 11.88 9.57
CA GLY A 85 25.82 11.32 10.29
C GLY A 85 25.49 10.29 11.38
N VAL A 86 24.33 9.64 11.31
CA VAL A 86 23.94 8.58 12.25
C VAL A 86 24.46 7.24 11.70
N ASN A 87 25.67 6.85 12.09
CA ASN A 87 26.15 5.48 11.89
C ASN A 87 25.58 4.58 13.00
N ARG A 88 24.31 4.18 12.87
CA ARG A 88 23.76 3.09 13.68
C ARG A 88 23.96 1.79 12.90
N SER A 89 24.94 1.01 13.34
CA SER A 89 25.19 -0.32 12.77
C SER A 89 24.05 -1.25 13.17
N VAL A 90 23.25 -1.66 12.17
CA VAL A 90 22.32 -2.77 12.30
C VAL A 90 23.11 -4.06 12.56
N CYS A 91 22.55 -4.93 13.40
CA CYS A 91 22.97 -6.31 13.53
C CYS A 91 22.51 -7.10 12.30
N ASP A 92 23.09 -6.78 11.14
CA ASP A 92 22.90 -7.52 9.89
C ASP A 92 23.77 -8.79 9.92
N THR A 93 23.47 -9.67 10.88
CA THR A 93 24.10 -10.99 10.97
C THR A 93 23.16 -12.10 10.52
N ASP A 94 21.86 -11.83 10.42
CA ASP A 94 20.86 -12.84 10.09
C ASP A 94 20.14 -12.51 8.79
N ARG A 95 20.44 -13.30 7.76
CA ARG A 95 19.56 -13.40 6.59
C ARG A 95 18.21 -13.89 7.07
N THR A 96 17.14 -13.29 6.56
CA THR A 96 15.78 -13.77 6.83
C THR A 96 15.69 -15.26 6.50
N PRO A 97 14.93 -16.05 7.27
CA PRO A 97 14.75 -17.47 6.99
C PRO A 97 14.30 -17.70 5.54
N PRO A 98 14.76 -18.79 4.88
CA PRO A 98 14.34 -19.09 3.52
C PRO A 98 12.81 -19.24 3.45
N ASN A 99 12.20 -18.69 2.40
CA ASN A 99 10.74 -18.68 2.18
C ASN A 99 9.92 -17.90 3.22
N SER A 100 10.53 -16.99 3.98
CA SER A 100 9.80 -16.06 4.86
C SER A 100 8.69 -15.29 4.13
N ASP A 101 8.92 -14.91 2.87
CA ASP A 101 7.91 -14.25 2.01
C ASP A 101 6.66 -15.09 1.73
N LEU A 102 6.74 -16.42 1.82
CA LEU A 102 5.59 -17.30 1.59
C LEU A 102 4.65 -17.32 2.78
N THR A 103 5.19 -17.15 4.00
CA THR A 103 4.38 -17.17 5.22
C THR A 103 3.52 -15.92 5.40
N GLY A 104 3.86 -14.82 4.71
CA GLY A 104 3.09 -13.57 4.73
C GLY A 104 2.01 -13.45 3.65
N ARG A 105 1.90 -14.42 2.72
CA ARG A 105 0.89 -14.39 1.65
C ARG A 105 -0.43 -14.99 2.14
N GLY A 106 -1.50 -14.18 2.08
CA GLY A 106 -2.89 -14.59 2.35
C GLY A 106 -3.63 -15.07 1.10
#